data_AF-A0A6I8UT65-F1
#
_entry.id   AF-A0A6I8UT65-F1
#
_cell.length_a   1.000
_cell.length_b   1.000
_cell.length_c   1.000
_cell.angle_alpha   90.00
_cell.angle_beta   90.00
_cell.angle_gamma   90.00
#
_symmetry.space_group_name_H-M   'P 1'
#
loop_
_entity.id
_entity.type
_entity.pdbx_description
1 polymer ?
#
loop_
_entity_poly.entity_id
_entity_poly.type
_entity_poly.pdbx_seq_one_letter_code
_entity_poly.pdbx_strand_id
1 'polypeptide(L)'
;MKPIVLLTFACLIWFASGISIDCENPEAINEEHIHYCCKHPDGHNDIIEKCAKETGFQLPSQTEEAMVDITADRAIRGTCFGKCVFGSLNFMKGEELDMEAVRNYFSSKFADDSEYAKEMISAFDHCHGKSEENTSKFLSKPIFRQMSHQFCEPKSSVVLACVIRQFFHNCPADRWSKTKECEDTLAFSKKCHDSLATL
;
A
#
# COMPACT_ATOMS: atom_id res chain seq x y z
N MET A 1 21.84 -65.59 -19.23
CA MET A 1 20.41 -65.36 -18.92
C MET A 1 20.33 -64.25 -17.88
N LYS A 2 19.81 -63.07 -18.26
CA LYS A 2 19.37 -62.00 -17.31
C LYS A 2 18.03 -62.43 -16.71
N PRO A 3 17.68 -61.97 -15.48
CA PRO A 3 16.81 -60.79 -15.41
C PRO A 3 17.18 -59.84 -14.23
N ILE A 4 17.23 -58.51 -14.40
CA ILE A 4 16.15 -57.49 -14.43
C ILE A 4 16.22 -56.65 -13.13
N VAL A 5 16.79 -55.44 -13.22
CA VAL A 5 16.10 -54.13 -13.07
C VAL A 5 15.79 -53.82 -11.59
N LEU A 6 16.59 -52.99 -10.91
CA LEU A 6 16.38 -51.53 -10.81
C LEU A 6 14.96 -51.16 -10.35
N LEU A 7 14.66 -51.33 -9.06
CA LEU A 7 13.52 -50.71 -8.36
C LEU A 7 13.89 -50.72 -6.88
N THR A 8 14.34 -49.61 -6.28
CA THR A 8 13.49 -48.82 -5.38
C THR A 8 14.27 -47.57 -4.91
N PHE A 9 14.45 -46.59 -5.78
CA PHE A 9 14.84 -45.22 -5.39
C PHE A 9 13.87 -44.18 -5.99
N ALA A 10 12.61 -44.58 -6.16
CA ALA A 10 11.55 -43.73 -6.68
C ALA A 10 10.46 -43.61 -5.61
N CYS A 11 10.64 -42.72 -4.62
CA CYS A 11 9.53 -42.19 -3.80
C CYS A 11 9.93 -41.03 -2.85
N LEU A 12 10.90 -40.18 -3.20
CA LEU A 12 11.18 -38.96 -2.40
C LEU A 12 11.39 -37.70 -3.23
N ILE A 13 10.81 -37.64 -4.43
CA ILE A 13 10.62 -36.34 -5.10
C ILE A 13 9.13 -36.06 -5.10
N TRP A 14 8.62 -35.77 -3.90
CA TRP A 14 7.53 -34.80 -3.82
C TRP A 14 8.15 -33.52 -4.37
N PHE A 15 7.89 -33.25 -5.65
CA PHE A 15 7.95 -31.89 -6.15
C PHE A 15 6.93 -31.12 -5.30
N ALA A 16 7.40 -30.56 -4.18
CA ALA A 16 6.80 -29.35 -3.68
C ALA A 16 7.01 -28.35 -4.82
N SER A 17 6.05 -28.28 -5.74
CA SER A 17 5.88 -27.14 -6.61
C SER A 17 5.69 -25.97 -5.66
N GLY A 18 6.79 -25.33 -5.27
CA GLY A 18 6.74 -24.04 -4.63
C GLY A 18 5.98 -23.16 -5.62
N ILE A 19 4.78 -22.74 -5.24
CA ILE A 19 4.01 -21.79 -6.04
C ILE A 19 4.92 -20.56 -6.14
N SER A 20 5.50 -20.32 -7.33
CA SER A 20 6.21 -19.09 -7.61
C SER A 20 5.14 -18.01 -7.71
N ILE A 21 5.11 -17.11 -6.73
CA ILE A 21 4.17 -16.00 -6.73
C ILE A 21 4.83 -14.89 -7.49
N ASP A 22 4.34 -14.69 -8.70
CA ASP A 22 4.75 -13.61 -9.56
C ASP A 22 3.99 -12.34 -9.12
N CYS A 23 4.64 -11.52 -8.30
CA CYS A 23 4.11 -10.24 -7.86
C CYS A 23 4.07 -9.20 -9.00
N GLU A 24 4.62 -9.54 -10.17
CA GLU A 24 4.57 -8.74 -11.39
C GLU A 24 3.47 -9.23 -12.35
N ASN A 25 2.84 -10.39 -12.08
CA ASN A 25 1.71 -10.92 -12.85
C ASN A 25 0.45 -11.09 -11.97
N PRO A 26 -0.39 -10.04 -11.87
CA PRO A 26 -1.55 -10.02 -10.99
C PRO A 26 -2.74 -10.84 -11.49
N GLU A 27 -2.59 -11.71 -12.52
CA GLU A 27 -3.66 -12.60 -13.02
C GLU A 27 -4.36 -13.43 -11.91
N ALA A 28 -3.73 -13.55 -10.73
CA ALA A 28 -4.27 -14.21 -9.55
C ALA A 28 -5.24 -13.34 -8.71
N ILE A 29 -5.32 -12.03 -8.93
CA ILE A 29 -6.15 -11.07 -8.16
C ILE A 29 -6.85 -10.07 -9.08
N ASN A 30 -7.93 -9.47 -8.61
CA ASN A 30 -8.56 -8.34 -9.29
C ASN A 30 -8.11 -7.03 -8.62
N GLU A 31 -7.15 -6.34 -9.24
CA GLU A 31 -6.58 -5.10 -8.68
C GLU A 31 -7.60 -3.97 -8.56
N GLU A 32 -8.53 -3.88 -9.51
CA GLU A 32 -9.60 -2.88 -9.48
C GLU A 32 -10.51 -3.05 -8.27
N HIS A 33 -10.47 -4.20 -7.64
CA HIS A 33 -11.37 -4.66 -6.61
C HIS A 33 -10.74 -4.62 -5.19
N ILE A 34 -9.44 -4.36 -5.07
CA ILE A 34 -8.74 -4.33 -3.76
C ILE A 34 -9.40 -3.34 -2.78
N HIS A 35 -9.94 -2.24 -3.30
CA HIS A 35 -10.46 -1.15 -2.50
C HIS A 35 -11.71 -1.49 -1.67
N TYR A 36 -12.52 -2.48 -2.05
CA TYR A 36 -13.68 -2.88 -1.24
C TYR A 36 -13.32 -3.86 -0.12
N CYS A 37 -12.09 -4.38 -0.09
CA CYS A 37 -11.70 -5.41 0.87
C CYS A 37 -11.52 -4.89 2.29
N CYS A 38 -11.11 -3.64 2.45
CA CYS A 38 -10.96 -3.01 3.75
C CYS A 38 -11.56 -1.61 3.72
N LYS A 39 -12.59 -1.38 4.54
CA LYS A 39 -13.20 -0.05 4.67
C LYS A 39 -12.25 0.92 5.35
N HIS A 40 -12.00 2.06 4.70
CA HIS A 40 -11.12 3.11 5.19
C HIS A 40 -11.89 4.44 5.29
N PRO A 41 -12.43 4.80 6.48
CA PRO A 41 -13.27 5.99 6.68
C PRO A 41 -12.71 7.31 6.16
N ASP A 42 -11.38 7.43 6.11
CA ASP A 42 -10.72 8.64 5.63
C ASP A 42 -10.20 8.54 4.18
N GLY A 43 -10.49 7.42 3.51
CA GLY A 43 -10.08 7.13 2.14
C GLY A 43 -10.80 7.95 1.08
N HIS A 44 -11.96 8.50 1.44
CA HIS A 44 -12.71 9.41 0.59
C HIS A 44 -13.39 10.48 1.45
N ASN A 45 -12.88 11.71 1.33
CA ASN A 45 -13.39 12.89 2.03
C ASN A 45 -13.09 14.15 1.21
N ASP A 46 -13.57 15.32 1.66
CA ASP A 46 -13.38 16.60 0.97
C ASP A 46 -11.91 16.94 0.68
N ILE A 47 -10.98 16.54 1.56
CA ILE A 47 -9.53 16.77 1.36
C ILE A 47 -9.02 15.89 0.22
N ILE A 48 -9.37 14.60 0.23
CA ILE A 48 -8.98 13.64 -0.81
C ILE A 48 -9.55 14.07 -2.17
N GLU A 49 -10.83 14.41 -2.24
CA GLU A 49 -11.47 14.87 -3.48
C GLU A 49 -10.82 16.14 -4.02
N LYS A 50 -10.61 17.14 -3.15
CA LYS A 50 -9.97 18.40 -3.52
C LYS A 50 -8.57 18.16 -4.07
N CYS A 51 -7.74 17.40 -3.35
CA CYS A 51 -6.38 17.10 -3.77
C CYS A 51 -6.35 16.30 -5.08
N ALA A 52 -7.22 15.31 -5.23
CA ALA A 52 -7.34 14.54 -6.46
C ALA A 52 -7.67 15.43 -7.66
N LYS A 53 -8.61 16.38 -7.49
CA LYS A 53 -8.98 17.35 -8.52
C LYS A 53 -7.84 18.32 -8.86
N GLU A 54 -7.16 18.86 -7.86
CA GLU A 54 -6.04 19.81 -8.04
C GLU A 54 -4.85 19.17 -8.77
N THR A 55 -4.59 17.89 -8.49
CA THR A 55 -3.42 17.17 -9.04
C THR A 55 -3.77 16.23 -10.18
N GLY A 56 -5.03 16.21 -10.65
CA GLY A 56 -5.50 15.24 -11.65
C GLY A 56 -5.28 13.77 -11.27
N PHE A 57 -5.19 13.46 -9.97
CA PHE A 57 -5.00 12.10 -9.49
C PHE A 57 -6.30 11.33 -9.58
N GLN A 58 -6.27 10.11 -10.14
CA GLN A 58 -7.45 9.28 -10.30
C GLN A 58 -7.69 8.47 -9.02
N LEU A 59 -8.80 8.75 -8.34
CA LEU A 59 -9.24 7.96 -7.21
C LEU A 59 -9.81 6.61 -7.69
N PRO A 60 -9.61 5.50 -6.95
CA PRO A 60 -10.17 4.19 -7.31
C PRO A 60 -11.70 4.19 -7.36
N SER A 61 -12.32 4.97 -6.47
CA SER A 61 -13.76 5.16 -6.41
C SER A 61 -14.08 6.63 -6.13
N GLN A 62 -15.19 7.11 -6.71
CA GLN A 62 -15.69 8.48 -6.47
C GLN A 62 -16.64 8.58 -5.28
N THR A 63 -17.01 7.45 -4.66
CA THR A 63 -18.03 7.45 -3.60
C THR A 63 -17.69 6.52 -2.44
N GLU A 64 -16.63 5.71 -2.55
CA GLU A 64 -16.31 4.70 -1.56
C GLU A 64 -15.09 5.07 -0.73
N GLU A 65 -15.17 4.75 0.56
CA GLU A 65 -14.10 4.79 1.56
C GLU A 65 -13.04 3.72 1.27
N ALA A 66 -12.35 3.94 0.16
CA ALA A 66 -11.39 3.06 -0.47
C ALA A 66 -9.96 3.47 -0.11
N MET A 67 -9.08 2.49 0.10
CA MET A 67 -7.66 2.78 0.03
C MET A 67 -7.23 2.96 -1.42
N VAL A 68 -6.39 3.96 -1.65
CA VAL A 68 -5.79 4.22 -2.96
C VAL A 68 -4.77 3.13 -3.25
N ASP A 69 -4.95 2.36 -4.32
CA ASP A 69 -3.87 1.49 -4.80
C ASP A 69 -2.67 2.36 -5.19
N ILE A 70 -1.50 2.06 -4.60
CA ILE A 70 -0.24 2.74 -4.91
C ILE A 70 0.85 1.68 -5.19
N THR A 71 0.73 1.01 -6.32
CA THR A 71 1.89 0.44 -7.02
C THR A 71 3.02 1.48 -7.18
N ALA A 72 4.27 1.04 -7.36
CA ALA A 72 5.43 1.93 -7.45
C ALA A 72 5.26 3.05 -8.50
N ASP A 73 4.64 2.74 -9.65
CA ASP A 73 4.32 3.69 -10.70
C ASP A 73 3.22 4.70 -10.28
N ARG A 74 2.23 4.26 -9.49
CA ARG A 74 1.23 5.16 -8.90
C ARG A 74 1.83 6.02 -7.80
N ALA A 75 2.84 5.57 -7.05
CA ALA A 75 3.54 6.40 -6.05
C ALA A 75 4.26 7.56 -6.73
N ILE A 76 4.91 7.29 -7.87
CA ILE A 76 5.60 8.31 -8.67
C ILE A 76 4.61 9.31 -9.28
N ARG A 77 3.48 8.83 -9.83
CA ARG A 77 2.43 9.71 -10.35
C ARG A 77 1.67 10.46 -9.24
N GLY A 78 1.61 9.90 -8.05
CA GLY A 78 0.90 10.42 -6.88
C GLY A 78 1.70 11.40 -6.02
N THR A 79 2.94 11.75 -6.38
CA THR A 79 3.79 12.62 -5.56
C THR A 79 3.13 13.95 -5.17
N CYS A 80 2.48 14.63 -6.12
CA CYS A 80 1.76 15.87 -5.81
C CYS A 80 0.46 15.64 -5.02
N PHE A 81 -0.25 14.54 -5.28
CA PHE A 81 -1.44 14.16 -4.50
C PHE A 81 -1.08 13.92 -3.04
N GLY A 82 -0.07 13.09 -2.76
CA GLY A 82 0.41 12.84 -1.40
C GLY A 82 0.87 14.12 -0.70
N LYS A 83 1.58 15.00 -1.41
CA LYS A 83 1.99 16.30 -0.86
C LYS A 83 0.78 17.19 -0.51
N CYS A 84 -0.24 17.23 -1.35
CA CYS A 84 -1.46 17.99 -1.10
C CYS A 84 -2.22 17.47 0.12
N VAL A 85 -2.39 16.15 0.24
CA VAL A 85 -3.11 15.52 1.35
C VAL A 85 -2.38 15.78 2.67
N PHE A 86 -1.07 15.52 2.72
CA PHE A 86 -0.29 15.69 3.94
C PHE A 86 -0.18 17.17 4.33
N GLY A 87 -0.09 18.07 3.36
CA GLY A 87 -0.13 19.51 3.59
C GLY A 87 -1.47 19.98 4.17
N SER A 88 -2.58 19.48 3.62
CA SER A 88 -3.93 19.84 4.08
C SER A 88 -4.22 19.33 5.51
N LEU A 89 -3.65 18.18 5.87
CA LEU A 89 -3.76 17.58 7.20
C LEU A 89 -2.72 18.11 8.20
N ASN A 90 -1.78 18.95 7.76
CA ASN A 90 -0.63 19.41 8.55
C ASN A 90 0.23 18.25 9.10
N PHE A 91 0.37 17.18 8.34
CA PHE A 91 1.19 16.01 8.71
C PHE A 91 2.68 16.23 8.45
N MET A 92 3.09 17.39 7.93
CA MET A 92 4.49 17.69 7.65
C MET A 92 4.95 18.89 8.47
N LYS A 93 6.13 18.76 9.08
CA LYS A 93 6.88 19.84 9.71
C LYS A 93 8.15 20.10 8.91
N GLY A 94 8.04 21.01 7.94
CA GLY A 94 9.07 21.17 6.91
C GLY A 94 9.07 19.97 5.96
N GLU A 95 10.20 19.28 5.84
CA GLU A 95 10.36 18.08 5.01
C GLU A 95 10.18 16.77 5.80
N GLU A 96 9.85 16.85 7.09
CA GLU A 96 9.70 15.69 7.97
C GLU A 96 8.24 15.41 8.31
N LEU A 97 7.89 14.13 8.48
CA LEU A 97 6.57 13.71 8.93
C LEU A 97 6.41 14.09 10.41
N ASP A 98 5.32 14.79 10.72
CA ASP A 98 4.95 15.17 12.08
C ASP A 98 4.07 14.09 12.71
N MET A 99 4.71 13.12 13.36
CA MET A 99 4.00 12.03 14.04
C MET A 99 3.19 12.48 15.25
N GLU A 100 3.40 13.69 15.79
CA GLU A 100 2.52 14.25 16.82
C GLU A 100 1.21 14.72 16.17
N ALA A 101 1.28 15.43 15.04
CA ALA A 101 0.11 15.85 14.28
C ALA A 101 -0.73 14.64 13.80
N VAL A 102 -0.08 13.59 13.30
CA VAL A 102 -0.75 12.34 12.89
C VAL A 102 -1.53 11.72 14.06
N ARG A 103 -0.89 11.55 15.21
CA ARG A 103 -1.53 10.96 16.40
C ARG A 103 -2.71 11.81 16.87
N ASN A 104 -2.54 13.13 16.91
CA ASN A 104 -3.58 14.06 17.30
C ASN A 104 -4.78 13.99 16.35
N TYR A 105 -4.54 13.94 15.04
CA TYR A 105 -5.61 13.84 14.04
C TYR A 105 -6.42 12.55 14.20
N PHE A 106 -5.78 11.38 14.18
CA PHE A 106 -6.52 10.12 14.26
C PHE A 106 -7.21 9.93 15.61
N SER A 107 -6.55 10.28 16.71
CA SER A 107 -7.13 10.13 18.05
C SER A 107 -8.30 11.08 18.31
N SER A 108 -8.31 12.26 17.68
CA SER A 108 -9.40 13.24 17.86
C SER A 108 -10.56 13.01 16.89
N LYS A 109 -10.27 12.81 15.59
CA LYS A 109 -11.31 12.65 14.56
C LYS A 109 -12.05 11.31 14.68
N PHE A 110 -11.34 10.26 15.10
CA PHE A 110 -11.87 8.90 15.19
C PHE A 110 -11.91 8.41 16.66
N ALA A 111 -12.27 9.31 17.58
CA ALA A 111 -12.36 8.99 19.01
C ALA A 111 -13.38 7.87 19.31
N ASP A 112 -14.47 7.81 18.54
CA ASP A 112 -15.50 6.76 18.65
C ASP A 112 -15.13 5.47 17.90
N ASP A 113 -13.95 5.45 17.27
CA ASP A 113 -13.48 4.38 16.40
C ASP A 113 -11.99 4.09 16.69
N SER A 114 -11.73 3.72 17.93
CA SER A 114 -10.38 3.60 18.47
C SER A 114 -9.53 2.52 17.79
N GLU A 115 -10.17 1.46 17.25
CA GLU A 115 -9.45 0.39 16.54
C GLU A 115 -8.90 0.91 15.21
N TYR A 116 -9.71 1.62 14.44
CA TYR A 116 -9.26 2.29 13.22
C TYR A 116 -8.17 3.32 13.49
N ALA A 117 -8.38 4.20 14.47
CA ALA A 117 -7.40 5.21 14.85
C ALA A 117 -6.05 4.58 15.22
N LYS A 118 -6.08 3.51 16.01
CA LYS A 118 -4.88 2.78 16.45
C LYS A 118 -4.15 2.16 15.26
N GLU A 119 -4.85 1.47 14.36
CA GLU A 119 -4.20 0.83 13.20
C GLU A 119 -3.62 1.85 12.21
N MET A 120 -4.30 2.98 11.99
CA MET A 120 -3.74 4.07 11.19
C MET A 120 -2.49 4.68 11.82
N ILE A 121 -2.50 4.97 13.13
CA ILE A 121 -1.33 5.47 13.85
C ILE A 121 -0.18 4.46 13.77
N SER A 122 -0.46 3.17 13.96
CA SER A 122 0.51 2.08 13.84
C SER A 122 1.14 2.02 12.44
N ALA A 123 0.33 2.18 11.39
CA ALA A 123 0.80 2.22 10.01
C ALA A 123 1.75 3.41 9.76
N PHE A 124 1.40 4.62 10.23
CA PHE A 124 2.30 5.77 10.15
C PHE A 124 3.57 5.59 11.02
N ASP A 125 3.45 4.97 12.19
CA ASP A 125 4.58 4.63 13.05
C ASP A 125 5.52 3.61 12.38
N HIS A 126 5.00 2.73 11.53
CA HIS A 126 5.84 1.85 10.71
C HIS A 126 6.53 2.59 9.56
N CYS A 127 5.80 3.49 8.90
CA CYS A 127 6.18 4.09 7.61
C CYS A 127 6.98 5.39 7.70
N HIS A 128 7.40 5.81 8.89
CA HIS A 128 8.29 6.97 9.07
C HIS A 128 9.76 6.56 9.24
N GLY A 129 10.12 5.36 8.78
CA GLY A 129 11.43 4.75 8.97
C GLY A 129 12.47 5.09 7.91
N LYS A 130 13.64 4.46 8.05
CA LYS A 130 14.80 4.63 7.15
C LYS A 130 14.52 4.16 5.72
N SER A 131 13.66 3.15 5.57
CA SER A 131 13.32 2.57 4.27
C SER A 131 12.62 3.61 3.40
N GLU A 132 11.57 4.23 3.93
CA GLU A 132 10.78 5.25 3.24
C GLU A 132 11.61 6.52 3.01
N GLU A 133 12.49 6.88 3.95
CA GLU A 133 13.46 7.97 3.77
C GLU A 133 14.38 7.70 2.55
N ASN A 134 14.91 6.49 2.44
CA ASN A 134 15.80 6.10 1.36
C ASN A 134 15.08 6.03 0.01
N THR A 135 13.88 5.45 -0.03
CA THR A 135 13.03 5.40 -1.22
C THR A 135 12.66 6.80 -1.68
N SER A 136 12.29 7.69 -0.75
CA SER A 136 12.02 9.10 -1.06
C SER A 136 13.23 9.76 -1.71
N LYS A 137 14.42 9.67 -1.10
CA LYS A 137 15.66 10.21 -1.65
C LYS A 137 16.01 9.65 -3.03
N PHE A 138 15.76 8.36 -3.23
CA PHE A 138 15.97 7.72 -4.52
C PHE A 138 15.04 8.31 -5.58
N LEU A 139 13.74 8.41 -5.28
CA LEU A 139 12.74 8.99 -6.16
C LEU A 139 12.93 10.49 -6.40
N SER A 140 13.60 11.22 -5.50
CA SER A 140 13.91 12.64 -5.71
C SER A 140 15.00 12.89 -6.78
N LYS A 141 15.65 11.82 -7.29
CA LYS A 141 16.63 11.93 -8.39
C LYS A 141 15.98 12.50 -9.67
N PRO A 142 16.70 13.32 -10.46
CA PRO A 142 16.13 14.01 -11.62
C PRO A 142 15.47 13.09 -12.67
N ILE A 143 15.93 11.84 -12.80
CA ILE A 143 15.40 10.88 -13.78
C ILE A 143 13.90 10.59 -13.57
N PHE A 144 13.44 10.59 -12.33
CA PHE A 144 12.05 10.28 -11.98
C PHE A 144 11.11 11.47 -12.21
N ARG A 145 11.64 12.70 -12.22
CA ARG A 145 10.87 13.91 -12.50
C ARG A 145 10.30 13.92 -13.91
N GLN A 146 10.98 13.27 -14.85
CA GLN A 146 10.55 13.18 -16.25
C GLN A 146 9.39 12.17 -16.43
N MET A 147 9.12 11.31 -15.44
CA MET A 147 8.11 10.24 -15.54
C MET A 147 6.70 10.70 -15.15
N SER A 148 6.55 11.91 -14.61
CA SER A 148 5.24 12.52 -14.32
C SER A 148 5.24 13.99 -14.72
N HIS A 149 4.21 14.42 -15.43
CA HIS A 149 3.99 15.84 -15.75
C HIS A 149 3.69 16.68 -14.49
N GLN A 150 3.28 16.03 -13.40
CA GLN A 150 3.06 16.64 -12.10
C GLN A 150 3.89 15.91 -11.05
N PHE A 151 5.14 16.35 -10.91
CA PHE A 151 6.08 15.78 -9.95
C PHE A 151 6.30 16.74 -8.78
N CYS A 152 6.07 16.25 -7.57
CA CYS A 152 6.36 16.94 -6.32
C CYS A 152 7.40 16.15 -5.52
N GLU A 153 7.84 16.68 -4.37
CA GLU A 153 8.70 15.91 -3.46
C GLU A 153 8.00 14.57 -3.10
N PRO A 154 8.62 13.41 -3.38
CA PRO A 154 8.00 12.09 -3.22
C PRO A 154 7.68 11.66 -1.79
N LYS A 155 8.29 12.23 -0.74
CA LYS A 155 8.22 11.72 0.63
C LYS A 155 6.82 11.47 1.14
N SER A 156 5.92 12.44 0.98
CA SER A 156 4.52 12.27 1.39
C SER A 156 3.83 11.11 0.67
N SER A 157 4.12 10.91 -0.63
CA SER A 157 3.52 9.81 -1.40
C SER A 157 4.16 8.46 -1.08
N VAL A 158 5.46 8.42 -0.78
CA VAL A 158 6.14 7.18 -0.34
C VAL A 158 5.61 6.73 1.01
N VAL A 159 5.50 7.65 1.97
CA VAL A 159 4.90 7.37 3.28
C VAL A 159 3.44 6.94 3.11
N LEU A 160 2.64 7.64 2.30
CA LEU A 160 1.24 7.29 2.06
C LEU A 160 1.10 5.88 1.46
N ALA A 161 1.94 5.52 0.48
CA ALA A 161 1.94 4.20 -0.13
C ALA A 161 2.26 3.10 0.90
N CYS A 162 3.26 3.33 1.74
CA CYS A 162 3.59 2.42 2.83
C CYS A 162 2.41 2.30 3.82
N VAL A 163 1.81 3.42 4.24
CA VAL A 163 0.71 3.44 5.22
C VAL A 163 -0.48 2.65 4.70
N ILE A 164 -0.86 2.86 3.44
CA ILE A 164 -1.96 2.12 2.79
C ILE A 164 -1.69 0.62 2.81
N ARG A 165 -0.47 0.20 2.44
CA ARG A 165 -0.11 -1.22 2.48
C ARG A 165 -0.14 -1.78 3.91
N GLN A 166 0.41 -1.06 4.87
CA GLN A 166 0.43 -1.48 6.26
C GLN A 166 -0.99 -1.59 6.83
N PHE A 167 -1.85 -0.61 6.55
CA PHE A 167 -3.25 -0.67 6.98
C PHE A 167 -4.00 -1.82 6.29
N PHE A 168 -3.77 -2.09 5.00
CA PHE A 168 -4.38 -3.22 4.31
C PHE A 168 -4.05 -4.56 4.98
N HIS A 169 -2.77 -4.77 5.30
CA HIS A 169 -2.30 -6.00 5.93
C HIS A 169 -2.78 -6.19 7.38
N ASN A 170 -3.11 -5.09 8.04
CA ASN A 170 -3.57 -5.06 9.43
C ASN A 170 -5.01 -4.55 9.56
N CYS A 171 -5.81 -4.66 8.49
CA CYS A 171 -7.17 -4.15 8.47
C CYS A 171 -7.99 -4.74 9.63
N PRO A 172 -8.67 -3.90 10.43
CA PRO A 172 -9.55 -4.37 11.50
C PRO A 172 -10.59 -5.39 11.00
N ALA A 173 -10.86 -6.42 11.81
CA ALA A 173 -11.66 -7.57 11.38
C ALA A 173 -13.14 -7.23 11.12
N ASP A 174 -13.64 -6.15 11.73
CA ASP A 174 -14.98 -5.61 11.51
C ASP A 174 -15.10 -4.79 10.21
N ARG A 175 -13.97 -4.35 9.65
CA ARG A 175 -13.86 -3.59 8.39
C ARG A 175 -13.52 -4.46 7.19
N TRP A 176 -12.95 -5.63 7.46
CA TRP A 176 -12.52 -6.57 6.44
C TRP A 176 -13.70 -7.30 5.80
N SER A 177 -13.75 -7.29 4.47
CA SER A 177 -14.72 -8.07 3.69
C SER A 177 -14.31 -9.55 3.68
N LYS A 178 -15.19 -10.42 4.16
CA LYS A 178 -14.95 -11.87 4.26
C LYS A 178 -15.22 -12.63 2.95
N THR A 179 -15.19 -11.94 1.81
CA THR A 179 -15.34 -12.60 0.51
C THR A 179 -14.08 -13.41 0.20
N LYS A 180 -14.24 -14.49 -0.57
CA LYS A 180 -13.09 -15.30 -1.00
C LYS A 180 -12.04 -14.44 -1.73
N GLU A 181 -12.51 -13.50 -2.55
CA GLU A 181 -11.66 -12.58 -3.32
C GLU A 181 -10.77 -11.73 -2.42
N CYS A 182 -11.29 -11.21 -1.30
CA CYS A 182 -10.47 -10.46 -0.36
C CYS A 182 -9.48 -11.32 0.40
N GLU A 183 -9.90 -12.50 0.87
CA GLU A 183 -9.00 -13.45 1.54
C GLU A 183 -7.84 -13.89 0.62
N ASP A 184 -8.15 -14.17 -0.65
CA ASP A 184 -7.15 -14.50 -1.66
C ASP A 184 -6.22 -13.31 -1.93
N THR A 185 -6.78 -12.09 -2.05
CA THR A 185 -6.02 -10.85 -2.22
C THR A 185 -5.05 -10.60 -1.06
N LEU A 186 -5.49 -10.73 0.19
CA LEU A 186 -4.63 -10.58 1.37
C LEU A 186 -3.56 -11.67 1.44
N ALA A 187 -3.91 -12.90 1.10
CA ALA A 187 -2.96 -14.00 1.06
C ALA A 187 -1.92 -13.82 -0.05
N PHE A 188 -2.29 -13.23 -1.18
CA PHE A 188 -1.39 -12.86 -2.26
C PHE A 188 -0.48 -11.70 -1.83
N SER A 189 -1.04 -10.60 -1.32
CA SER A 189 -0.31 -9.38 -0.97
C SER A 189 0.75 -9.63 0.11
N LYS A 190 0.48 -10.51 1.09
CA LYS A 190 1.43 -10.92 2.14
C LYS A 190 2.65 -11.66 1.60
N LYS A 191 2.54 -12.27 0.43
CA LYS A 191 3.62 -13.04 -0.21
C LYS A 191 4.45 -12.16 -1.16
N CYS A 192 3.97 -10.96 -1.45
CA CYS A 192 4.73 -9.95 -2.18
C CYS A 192 5.60 -9.12 -1.23
N HIS A 193 6.92 -9.17 -1.48
CA HIS A 193 7.88 -8.31 -0.80
C HIS A 193 7.59 -6.84 -1.13
N ASP A 194 8.07 -5.90 -0.30
CA ASP A 194 7.77 -4.47 -0.46
C ASP A 194 8.06 -4.01 -1.90
N SER A 195 6.99 -3.78 -2.67
CA SER A 195 7.09 -3.32 -4.06
C SER A 195 7.72 -1.92 -4.16
N LEU A 196 7.76 -1.18 -3.05
CA LEU A 196 8.53 0.07 -2.92
C LEU A 196 10.03 -0.15 -2.67
N ALA A 197 10.43 -1.31 -2.14
CA ALA A 197 11.83 -1.72 -1.96
C ALA A 197 12.40 -2.43 -3.19
N THR A 198 11.54 -2.77 -4.17
CA THR A 198 11.93 -3.46 -5.40
C THR A 198 12.11 -2.50 -6.58
N LEU A 199 12.29 -1.20 -6.31
CA LEU A 199 12.75 -0.19 -7.27
C LEU A 199 14.27 0.02 -7.22
#